data_AF-X0UHA0-F1
#
_entry.id   AF-X0UHA0-F1
#
_cell.length_a   1.000
_cell.length_b   1.000
_cell.length_c   1.000
_cell.angle_alpha   90.00
_cell.angle_beta   90.00
_cell.angle_gamma   90.00
#
_symmetry.space_group_name_H-M   'P 1'
#
loop_
_entity.id
_entity.type
_entity.pdbx_description
1 polymer ?
#
loop_
_entity_poly.entity_id
_entity_poly.type
_entity_poly.pdbx_seq_one_letter_code
_entity_poly.pdbx_strand_id
1 'polypeptide(L)' 'MFTGIVEEVGIVKETSRERLAFESHKVLEGTKVGDSIAVNGVCLTVVSLENR' A
#
# COMPACT_ATOMS: atom_id res chain seq x y z
N MET A 1 2.41 -10.76 -8.51
CA MET A 1 3.23 -11.72 -7.73
C MET A 1 4.39 -10.95 -7.12
N PHE A 2 4.71 -11.19 -5.85
CA PHE A 2 5.73 -10.42 -5.09
C PHE A 2 7.03 -11.23 -4.95
N THR A 3 8.17 -10.54 -4.79
CA THR A 3 9.50 -11.16 -4.62
C THR A 3 9.82 -11.51 -3.16
N GLY A 4 9.12 -10.90 -2.20
CA GLY A 4 9.44 -11.00 -0.77
C GLY A 4 10.53 -10.03 -0.29
N ILE A 5 11.06 -9.18 -1.17
CA ILE A 5 12.01 -8.12 -0.80
C ILE A 5 11.22 -6.86 -0.43
N VAL A 6 11.36 -6.37 0.80
CA VAL A 6 10.69 -5.16 1.28
C VAL A 6 11.31 -3.93 0.60
N GLU A 7 10.50 -3.10 -0.06
CA GLU A 7 10.98 -1.93 -0.81
C GLU A 7 11.00 -0.63 0.01
N GLU A 8 10.14 -0.54 1.02
CA GLU A 8 9.94 0.64 1.87
C GLU A 8 9.22 0.25 3.18
N VAL A 9 9.35 1.10 4.21
CA VAL A 9 8.53 1.05 5.43
C VAL A 9 7.61 2.27 5.45
N GLY A 10 6.31 2.06 5.31
CA GLY A 10 5.29 3.12 5.40
C GLY A 10 4.75 3.34 6.82
N ILE A 11 3.95 4.39 7.00
CA ILE A 11 3.31 4.74 8.27
C ILE A 11 1.81 4.54 8.14
N VAL A 12 1.22 3.68 8.99
CA VAL A 12 -0.24 3.55 9.07
C VAL A 12 -0.84 4.85 9.59
N LYS A 13 -1.83 5.39 8.87
CA LYS A 13 -2.55 6.62 9.23
C LYS A 13 -3.93 6.33 9.80
N GLU A 14 -4.61 5.36 9.22
CA GLU A 14 -5.95 4.95 9.65
C GLU A 14 -6.14 3.46 9.39
N THR A 15 -6.93 2.81 10.25
CA THR A 15 -7.33 1.43 10.08
C THR A 15 -8.81 1.26 10.40
N SER A 16 -9.48 0.43 9.62
CA SER A 16 -10.85 -0.03 9.84
C SER A 16 -10.90 -1.54 9.67
N ARG A 17 -12.08 -2.14 9.78
CA ARG A 17 -12.25 -3.58 9.53
C ARG A 17 -11.92 -4.01 8.10
N GLU A 18 -12.13 -3.14 7.12
CA GLU A 18 -12.05 -3.49 5.69
C GLU A 18 -11.00 -2.69 4.92
N ARG A 19 -10.47 -1.60 5.51
CA ARG A 19 -9.53 -0.69 4.87
C ARG A 19 -8.36 -0.35 5.76
N LEU A 20 -7.19 -0.27 5.15
CA LEU A 20 -5.95 0.22 5.72
C LEU A 20 -5.49 1.43 4.90
N ALA A 21 -5.29 2.57 5.56
CA ALA A 21 -4.68 3.75 4.95
C ALA A 21 -3.27 3.93 5.53
N PHE A 22 -2.30 4.09 4.64
CA PHE A 22 -0.90 4.28 5.02
C PHE A 22 -0.25 5.34 4.12
N GLU A 23 0.77 6.01 4.65
CA GLU A 23 1.64 6.93 3.92
C GLU A 23 2.93 6.21 3.54
N SER A 24 3.38 6.43 2.30
CA SER A 24 4.64 5.94 1.75
C SER A 24 5.00 6.79 0.53
N HIS A 25 6.23 6.68 0.02
CA HIS A 25 6.69 7.47 -1.11
C HIS A 25 7.04 6.58 -2.30
N LYS A 26 8.05 5.72 -2.14
CA LYS A 26 8.64 4.93 -3.22
C LYS A 26 7.64 3.94 -3.81
N VAL A 27 6.89 3.23 -2.97
CA VAL A 27 5.92 2.22 -3.45
C VAL A 27 4.67 2.83 -4.08
N LEU A 28 4.46 4.15 -3.95
CA LEU A 28 3.35 4.85 -4.62
C LEU A 28 3.74 5.41 -5.99
N GLU A 29 5.02 5.40 -6.34
CA GLU A 29 5.50 5.86 -7.65
C GLU A 29 4.93 5.00 -8.78
N GLY A 30 3.98 5.56 -9.53
CA GLY A 30 3.32 4.87 -10.64
C GLY A 30 2.21 3.89 -10.25
N THR A 31 1.91 3.76 -8.95
CA THR A 31 0.80 2.95 -8.44
C THR A 31 -0.55 3.51 -8.89
N LYS A 32 -1.47 2.60 -9.23
CA LYS A 32 -2.84 2.92 -9.67
C LYS A 32 -3.88 2.17 -8.83
N VAL A 33 -5.11 2.68 -8.84
CA VAL A 33 -6.25 1.96 -8.26
C VAL A 33 -6.43 0.62 -9.01
N GLY A 34 -6.60 -0.45 -8.26
CA GLY A 34 -6.64 -1.83 -8.75
C GLY A 34 -5.30 -2.57 -8.69
N ASP A 35 -4.18 -1.86 -8.53
CA ASP A 35 -2.88 -2.50 -8.33
C ASP A 35 -2.82 -3.24 -6.99
N SER A 36 -1.85 -4.14 -6.86
CA SER A 36 -1.64 -4.94 -5.65
C SER A 36 -0.38 -4.49 -4.92
N ILE A 37 -0.51 -4.16 -3.62
CA ILE A 37 0.61 -3.85 -2.73
C ILE A 37 0.64 -4.90 -1.62
N ALA A 38 1.83 -5.43 -1.34
CA ALA A 38 2.04 -6.31 -0.21
C ALA A 38 2.36 -5.48 1.05
N VAL A 39 1.49 -5.52 2.06
CA VAL A 39 1.71 -4.89 3.36
C VAL A 39 1.96 -5.98 4.40
N ASN A 40 3.16 -6.02 4.98
CA ASN A 40 3.62 -7.09 5.87
C ASN A 40 3.35 -8.50 5.32
N GLY A 41 3.53 -8.69 4.01
CA GLY A 41 3.35 -9.98 3.33
C GLY A 41 1.92 -10.30 2.91
N VAL A 42 0.93 -9.46 3.26
CA VAL A 42 -0.47 -9.64 2.84
C VAL A 42 -0.71 -8.84 1.56
N CYS A 43 -1.20 -9.53 0.52
CA CYS A 43 -1.59 -8.89 -0.74
C CYS A 43 -2.89 -8.10 -0.53
N LEU A 44 -2.84 -6.79 -0.74
CA LEU A 44 -3.99 -5.90 -0.67
C LEU A 44 -4.17 -5.16 -2.00
N THR A 45 -5.41 -4.85 -2.36
CA THR A 45 -5.75 -4.08 -3.56
C THR A 45 -5.84 -2.60 -3.22
N VAL A 46 -5.20 -1.76 -4.03
CA VAL A 46 -5.31 -0.30 -3.92
C VAL A 46 -6.72 0.12 -4.34
N VAL A 47 -7.47 0.71 -3.41
CA VAL A 47 -8.87 1.15 -3.64
C VAL A 47 -9.03 2.66 -3.74
N SER A 48 -8.03 3.42 -3.28
CA SER A 48 -8.00 4.89 -3.33
C SER A 48 -6.54 5.35 -3.25
N LEU A 49 -6.23 6.49 -3.90
CA LEU A 49 -4.97 7.20 -3.79
C LEU A 49 -5.29 8.66 -3.51
N GLU A 50 -4.75 9.19 -2.41
CA GLU A 50 -4.92 10.59 -2.03
C GLU A 50 -3.57 11.29 -2.17
N ASN A 51 -3.54 12.39 -2.93
CA ASN A 51 -2.37 13.27 -3.01
C ASN A 51 -2.52 14.32 -1.91
N ARG A 52 -1.75 14.18 -0.84
CA ARG A 52 -1.71 15.16 0.24
C ARG A 52 -0.30 15.67 0.46
#